data_AF-A0A669QGY7-F1
#
_entry.id   AF-A0A669QGY7-F1
#
_cell.length_a   1.000
_cell.length_b   1.000
_cell.length_c   1.000
_cell.angle_alpha   90.00
_cell.angle_beta   90.00
_cell.angle_gamma   90.00
#
_symmetry.space_group_name_H-M   'P 1'
#
loop_
_entity.id
_entity.type
_entity.pdbx_description
1 polymer ?
#
loop_
_entity_poly.entity_id
_entity_poly.type
_entity_poly.pdbx_seq_one_letter_code
_entity_poly.pdbx_strand_id
1 'polypeptide(L)'
;MAQTLQMEIPNFGNSILECLNEQRLQGLYCDVSVVVKGHAFKAHRAVLAASSSYFRDLFNSTPPPRGRGLAKPLPHGVNMGL
;
A
#
# COMPACT_ATOMS: atom_id res chain seq x y z
N MET A 1 -32.31 -10.06 15.63
CA MET A 1 -31.86 -8.69 15.32
C MET A 1 -30.44 -8.58 15.86
N ALA A 2 -29.42 -8.60 15.01
CA ALA A 2 -28.03 -8.43 15.45
C ALA A 2 -27.79 -6.94 15.67
N GLN A 3 -27.54 -6.54 16.91
CA GLN A 3 -27.15 -5.16 17.21
C GLN A 3 -25.66 -5.02 16.89
N THR A 4 -25.34 -4.26 15.86
CA THR A 4 -23.96 -3.89 15.54
C THR A 4 -23.51 -2.86 16.57
N LEU A 5 -22.65 -3.26 17.50
CA LEU A 5 -21.98 -2.34 18.43
C LEU A 5 -20.97 -1.52 17.63
N GLN A 6 -21.37 -0.32 17.21
CA GLN A 6 -20.45 0.65 16.62
C GLN A 6 -19.58 1.24 17.75
N MET A 7 -18.41 0.63 17.99
CA MET A 7 -17.36 1.30 18.74
C MET A 7 -16.64 2.26 17.78
N GLU A 8 -16.83 3.56 17.99
CA GLU A 8 -16.02 4.58 17.32
C GLU A 8 -14.74 4.78 18.14
N ILE A 9 -13.63 4.23 17.64
CA ILE A 9 -12.30 4.54 18.18
C ILE A 9 -11.89 5.88 17.59
N PRO A 10 -11.77 6.96 18.39
CA PRO A 10 -11.35 8.25 17.87
C PRO A 10 -9.95 8.14 17.26
N ASN A 11 -9.72 8.79 16.13
CA ASN A 11 -8.44 8.78 15.39
C ASN A 11 -7.96 7.40 14.89
N PHE A 12 -8.84 6.38 14.85
CA PHE A 12 -8.46 5.02 14.43
C PHE A 12 -7.71 4.98 13.09
N GLY A 13 -8.18 5.71 12.09
CA GLY A 13 -7.53 5.77 10.78
C GLY A 13 -6.07 6.23 10.85
N ASN A 14 -5.80 7.28 11.63
CA ASN A 14 -4.44 7.82 11.78
C ASN A 14 -3.53 6.83 12.52
N SER A 15 -4.01 6.22 13.61
CA SER A 15 -3.24 5.21 14.35
C SER A 15 -2.89 3.99 13.49
N ILE A 16 -3.81 3.55 12.63
CA ILE A 16 -3.53 2.47 11.69
C ILE A 16 -2.51 2.89 10.63
N LEU A 17 -2.62 4.09 10.07
CA LEU A 17 -1.66 4.59 9.09
C LEU A 17 -0.25 4.73 9.68
N GLU A 18 -0.15 5.18 10.94
CA GLU A 18 1.12 5.26 11.67
C GLU A 18 1.74 3.88 11.87
N CYS A 19 0.97 2.89 12.33
CA CYS A 19 1.44 1.51 12.48
C CYS A 19 1.88 0.90 11.14
N LEU A 20 1.12 1.11 10.06
CA LEU A 20 1.48 0.63 8.72
C LEU A 20 2.77 1.28 8.22
N ASN A 21 2.99 2.55 8.57
CA ASN A 21 4.21 3.25 8.24
C ASN A 21 5.44 2.67 8.97
N GLU A 22 5.32 2.37 10.26
CA GLU A 22 6.38 1.71 11.02
C GLU A 22 6.70 0.33 10.47
N GLN A 23 5.69 -0.47 10.15
CA GLN A 23 5.85 -1.77 9.51
C GLN A 23 6.59 -1.65 8.17
N ARG A 24 6.25 -0.63 7.37
CA ARG A 24 6.93 -0.34 6.10
C ARG A 24 8.42 -0.06 6.30
N LEU A 25 8.77 0.79 7.27
CA LEU A 25 10.15 1.13 7.58
C LEU A 25 10.96 -0.09 8.06
N GLN A 26 10.32 -0.99 8.80
CA GLN A 26 10.92 -2.27 9.23
C GLN A 26 10.92 -3.34 8.13
N GLY A 27 10.23 -3.09 7.00
CA GLY A 27 10.06 -4.05 5.91
C GLY A 27 9.12 -5.22 6.24
N LEU A 28 8.28 -5.07 7.26
CA LEU A 28 7.31 -6.08 7.69
C LEU A 28 6.06 -6.04 6.81
N TYR A 29 5.61 -7.22 6.40
CA TYR A 29 4.43 -7.43 5.56
C TYR A 29 4.44 -6.72 4.20
N CYS A 30 5.55 -6.06 3.83
CA CYS A 30 5.74 -5.47 2.52
C CYS A 30 5.79 -6.57 1.46
N ASP A 31 4.78 -6.59 0.60
CA ASP A 31 4.56 -7.60 -0.43
C ASP A 31 4.91 -7.07 -1.84
N VAL A 32 5.24 -5.79 -1.97
CA VAL A 32 5.69 -5.16 -3.21
C VAL A 32 6.88 -4.24 -2.99
N SER A 33 7.76 -4.18 -3.98
CA SER A 33 8.80 -3.17 -4.09
C SER A 33 8.60 -2.34 -5.34
N VAL A 34 8.61 -1.03 -5.18
CA VAL A 34 8.45 -0.07 -6.27
C VAL A 34 9.78 0.58 -6.57
N VAL A 35 10.22 0.53 -7.83
CA VAL A 35 11.51 1.05 -8.25
C VAL A 35 11.35 2.42 -8.90
N VAL A 36 11.99 3.44 -8.34
CA VAL A 36 11.99 4.81 -8.87
C VAL A 36 13.43 5.23 -9.08
N LYS A 37 13.81 5.56 -10.33
CA LYS A 37 15.16 6.02 -10.69
C LYS A 37 16.27 5.10 -10.11
N GLY A 38 16.08 3.78 -10.23
CA GLY A 38 17.02 2.77 -9.73
C GLY A 38 16.97 2.48 -8.22
N HIS A 39 16.16 3.20 -7.46
CA HIS A 39 15.99 2.98 -6.02
C HIS A 39 14.72 2.18 -5.74
N ALA A 40 14.83 1.10 -4.96
CA ALA A 40 13.70 0.24 -4.61
C ALA A 40 13.10 0.63 -3.26
N PHE A 41 11.79 0.87 -3.23
CA PHE A 41 11.02 1.21 -2.04
C PHE A 41 10.06 0.06 -1.72
N LYS A 42 10.20 -0.54 -0.53
CA LYS A 42 9.25 -1.53 -0.03
C LYS A 42 7.94 -0.84 0.36
N ALA A 43 6.81 -1.45 0.03
CA ALA A 43 5.49 -0.94 0.36
C ALA A 43 4.48 -2.09 0.50
N HIS A 44 3.29 -1.74 0.98
CA HIS A 44 2.13 -2.65 1.03
C HIS A 44 1.21 -2.38 -0.16
N ARG A 45 0.87 -3.42 -0.94
CA ARG A 45 -0.05 -3.30 -2.08
C ARG A 45 -1.40 -2.72 -1.67
N ALA A 46 -1.91 -3.10 -0.49
CA ALA A 46 -3.18 -2.63 0.03
C ALA A 46 -3.21 -1.10 0.23
N VAL A 47 -2.15 -0.55 0.84
CA VAL A 47 -2.03 0.89 1.08
C VAL A 47 -1.93 1.64 -0.25
N LEU A 48 -1.09 1.17 -1.17
CA LEU A 48 -0.94 1.76 -2.50
C LEU A 48 -2.25 1.72 -3.31
N ALA A 49 -3.01 0.62 -3.26
CA ALA A 49 -4.31 0.51 -3.93
C ALA A 49 -5.40 1.41 -3.31
N ALA A 50 -5.34 1.61 -2.00
CA ALA A 50 -6.25 2.49 -1.29
C ALA A 50 -6.00 3.96 -1.68
N SER A 51 -4.72 4.37 -1.74
CA SER A 51 -4.32 5.74 -2.02
C SER A 51 -4.28 6.12 -3.52
N SER A 52 -4.18 5.14 -4.42
CA SER A 52 -4.00 5.40 -5.85
C SER A 52 -4.79 4.42 -6.73
N SER A 53 -5.64 4.96 -7.61
CA SER A 53 -6.37 4.16 -8.61
C SER A 53 -5.42 3.45 -9.57
N TYR A 54 -4.29 4.08 -9.92
CA TYR A 54 -3.27 3.43 -10.75
C TYR A 54 -2.78 2.12 -10.15
N PHE A 55 -2.41 2.14 -8.87
CA PHE A 55 -1.97 0.93 -8.18
C PHE A 55 -3.11 -0.06 -7.96
N ARG A 56 -4.32 0.43 -7.69
CA ARG A 56 -5.51 -0.41 -7.58
C ARG A 56 -5.74 -1.23 -8.85
N ASP A 57 -5.82 -0.55 -9.99
CA ASP A 57 -6.07 -1.19 -11.29
C ASP A 57 -4.89 -2.09 -11.68
N LEU A 58 -3.67 -1.66 -11.40
CA LEU A 58 -2.46 -2.44 -11.63
C LEU A 58 -2.47 -3.74 -10.83
N PHE A 59 -2.84 -3.72 -9.55
CA PHE A 59 -2.89 -4.92 -8.74
C PHE A 59 -4.08 -5.84 -9.04
N ASN A 60 -5.16 -5.29 -9.61
CA ASN A 60 -6.34 -6.06 -10.02
C ASN A 60 -6.17 -6.70 -11.41
N SER A 61 -5.43 -6.03 -12.30
CA SER A 61 -5.28 -6.43 -13.72
C SER A 61 -4.07 -7.30 -13.98
N THR A 62 -3.09 -7.33 -13.07
CA THR A 62 -1.88 -8.16 -13.23
C THR A 62 -1.94 -9.33 -12.25
N PRO A 63 -2.00 -10.60 -12.71
CA PRO A 63 -1.73 -11.73 -11.83
C PRO A 63 -0.33 -11.53 -11.22
N PRO A 64 -0.11 -11.86 -9.94
CA PRO A 64 1.13 -11.55 -9.25
C PRO A 64 2.31 -12.10 -10.08
N PRO A 65 3.24 -11.24 -10.54
CA PRO A 65 4.40 -11.74 -11.23
C PRO A 65 5.13 -12.70 -10.29
N ARG A 66 5.59 -13.84 -10.80
CA ARG A 66 6.39 -14.83 -10.05
C ARG A 66 7.76 -14.28 -9.58
N GLY A 67 8.00 -12.97 -9.70
CA GLY A 67 9.16 -12.25 -9.22
C GLY A 67 8.72 -10.91 -8.62
N ARG A 68 9.30 -10.57 -7.47
CA ARG A 68 9.01 -9.44 -6.54
C ARG A 68 9.09 -8.01 -7.12
N GLY A 69 9.09 -7.82 -8.44
CA GLY A 69 9.31 -6.51 -9.07
C GLY A 69 8.14 -6.05 -9.93
N LEU A 70 7.57 -4.89 -9.59
CA LEU A 70 6.63 -4.17 -10.45
C LEU A 70 7.44 -3.19 -11.31
N ALA A 71 7.97 -3.65 -12.44
CA ALA A 71 8.84 -2.87 -13.32
C ALA A 71 8.06 -2.01 -14.34
N LYS A 72 6.93 -1.41 -13.93
CA LYS A 72 6.22 -0.42 -14.77
C LYS A 72 6.63 0.99 -14.36
N PRO A 73 6.96 1.88 -15.32
CA PRO A 73 7.29 3.27 -15.01
C PRO A 73 6.09 3.91 -14.31
N LEU A 74 6.35 4.56 -13.17
CA LEU A 74 5.31 5.29 -12.45
C LEU A 74 4.98 6.57 -13.20
N PRO A 75 3.70 6.93 -13.34
CA PRO A 75 3.35 8.26 -13.80
C PRO A 75 3.93 9.35 -12.88
N HIS A 76 4.23 10.51 -13.45
CA HIS A 76 4.69 11.67 -12.69
C HIS A 76 3.59 12.08 -11.68
N GLY A 77 3.93 12.16 -10.39
CA GLY A 77 3.00 12.61 -9.35
C GLY A 77 2.22 11.50 -8.62
N VAL A 78 2.58 10.22 -8.76
CA VAL A 78 2.00 9.17 -7.91
C VAL A 78 2.42 9.40 -6.46
N ASN A 79 1.46 9.72 -5.60
CA ASN A 79 1.68 9.79 -4.16
C ASN A 79 1.88 8.35 -3.65
N MET A 80 3.12 8.03 -3.28
CA MET A 80 3.51 6.71 -2.82
C MET A 80 3.11 6.44 -1.37
N GLY A 81 2.46 7.40 -0.68
CA GLY A 81 2.11 7.28 0.73
C GLY A 81 3.32 6.98 1.62
N LEU A 82 4.52 7.38 1.18
CA LEU A 82 5.78 7.22 1.90
C LEU A 82 6.07 8.42 2.79
#